data_AF-A0A0D0CY81-F1
#
_entry.id   AF-A0A0D0CY81-F1
#
_cell.length_a   1.000
_cell.length_b   1.000
_cell.length_c   1.000
_cell.angle_alpha   90.00
_cell.angle_beta   90.00
_cell.angle_gamma   90.00
#
_symmetry.space_group_name_H-M   'P 1'
#
loop_
_entity.id
_entity.type
_entity.pdbx_description
1 polymer ?
#
loop_
_entity_poly.entity_id
_entity_poly.type
_entity_poly.pdbx_seq_one_letter_code
_entity_poly.pdbx_strand_id
1 'polypeptide(L)'
;CPYFPPDQWANIIKGLIVDLNKVLRAHYTTEIDTKQSHDLGDLFQFSIRTPKQSKAVRTHRDWSIAFSKTIQATIFAFPQHWVEHTGWQAYVSQLFSSVQSDYHGRVIGFNKAVQLHVSNQKHICLTHLSKFKDL
;
A
#
# COMPACT_ATOMS: atom_id res chain seq x y z
N CYS A 1 -8.89 12.88 -9.84
CA CYS A 1 -8.78 12.02 -8.65
C CYS A 1 -8.13 10.70 -9.07
N PRO A 2 -6.96 10.32 -8.51
CA PRO A 2 -6.28 9.08 -8.88
C PRO A 2 -7.12 7.84 -8.54
N TYR A 3 -7.02 6.79 -9.35
CA TYR A 3 -7.67 5.51 -9.03
C TYR A 3 -7.05 4.91 -7.77
N PHE A 4 -7.88 4.69 -6.76
CA PHE A 4 -7.47 4.19 -5.45
C PHE A 4 -8.65 3.47 -4.78
N PRO A 5 -8.42 2.45 -3.94
CA PRO A 5 -9.52 1.70 -3.32
C PRO A 5 -10.44 2.63 -2.50
N PRO A 6 -11.78 2.55 -2.64
CA PRO A 6 -12.71 3.47 -1.99
C PRO A 6 -12.61 3.49 -0.45
N ASP A 7 -12.41 2.33 0.17
CA ASP A 7 -12.23 2.22 1.62
C ASP A 7 -10.90 2.83 2.08
N GLN A 8 -9.87 2.78 1.24
CA GLN A 8 -8.58 3.40 1.52
C GLN A 8 -8.60 4.91 1.27
N TRP A 9 -9.41 5.40 0.33
CA TRP A 9 -9.71 6.82 0.20
C TRP A 9 -10.32 7.38 1.49
N ALA A 10 -11.30 6.67 2.06
CA ALA A 10 -11.91 7.08 3.33
C ALA A 10 -10.87 7.14 4.46
N ASN A 11 -9.89 6.22 4.48
CA ASN A 11 -8.80 6.26 5.46
C ASN A 11 -7.92 7.50 5.29
N ILE A 12 -7.54 7.86 4.06
CA ILE A 12 -6.78 9.09 3.79
C ILE A 12 -7.53 10.31 4.34
N ILE A 13 -8.81 10.48 4.00
CA ILE A 13 -9.60 11.64 4.43
C ILE A 13 -9.75 11.68 5.97
N LYS A 14 -9.83 10.53 6.63
CA LYS A 14 -9.94 10.43 8.09
C LYS A 14 -8.59 10.53 8.82
N GLY A 15 -7.47 10.60 8.10
CA GLY A 15 -6.12 10.52 8.69
C GLY A 15 -5.82 9.16 9.32
N LEU A 16 -6.49 8.10 8.87
CA LEU A 16 -6.27 6.73 9.32
C LEU A 16 -5.23 6.01 8.46
N ILE A 17 -4.65 4.95 9.01
CA ILE A 17 -3.68 4.13 8.29
C ILE A 17 -4.28 3.52 7.01
N VAL A 18 -3.50 3.55 5.93
CA VAL A 18 -3.82 2.92 4.65
C VAL A 18 -3.29 1.48 4.63
N ASP A 19 -4.13 0.55 4.20
CA ASP A 19 -3.75 -0.84 3.98
C ASP A 19 -3.07 -1.02 2.62
N LEU A 20 -1.73 -1.06 2.64
CA LEU A 20 -0.92 -1.24 1.44
C LEU A 20 -1.18 -2.56 0.70
N ASN A 21 -1.68 -3.61 1.37
CA ASN A 21 -2.03 -4.86 0.68
C ASN A 21 -3.25 -4.66 -0.21
N LYS A 22 -4.24 -3.90 0.25
CA LYS A 22 -5.42 -3.56 -0.55
C LYS A 22 -5.05 -2.66 -1.73
N VAL A 23 -4.17 -1.69 -1.52
CA VAL A 23 -3.65 -0.83 -2.59
C VAL A 23 -2.89 -1.65 -3.64
N LEU A 24 -1.99 -2.54 -3.20
CA LEU A 24 -1.23 -3.42 -4.10
C LEU A 24 -2.16 -4.35 -4.89
N ARG A 25 -3.15 -4.94 -4.23
CA ARG A 25 -4.14 -5.80 -4.88
C ARG A 25 -4.92 -5.04 -5.93
N ALA A 26 -5.41 -3.83 -5.62
CA ALA A 26 -6.13 -3.00 -6.58
C ALA A 26 -5.25 -2.60 -7.78
N HIS A 27 -3.95 -2.38 -7.57
CA HIS A 27 -3.01 -2.12 -8.67
C HIS A 27 -2.91 -3.27 -9.68
N TYR A 28 -2.98 -4.52 -9.23
CA TYR A 28 -2.90 -5.69 -10.12
C TYR A 28 -4.26 -6.19 -10.59
N THR A 29 -5.36 -5.83 -9.91
CA THR A 29 -6.72 -6.23 -10.33
C THR A 29 -7.15 -5.53 -11.63
N THR A 30 -6.38 -4.54 -12.11
CA THR A 30 -6.55 -3.94 -13.44
C THR A 30 -6.02 -4.81 -14.59
N GLU A 31 -5.30 -5.90 -14.31
CA GLU A 31 -5.12 -6.98 -15.29
C GLU A 31 -6.40 -7.81 -15.30
N ILE A 32 -7.32 -7.40 -16.20
CA ILE A 32 -8.47 -8.14 -16.74
C ILE A 32 -8.83 -9.37 -15.90
N ASP A 33 -9.85 -9.23 -15.05
CA ASP A 33 -10.64 -10.37 -14.60
C ASP A 33 -11.38 -10.89 -15.84
N THR A 34 -10.66 -11.57 -16.73
CA THR A 34 -11.23 -12.33 -17.83
C THR A 34 -11.85 -13.54 -17.16
N LYS A 35 -13.04 -13.32 -16.62
CA LYS A 35 -13.99 -14.38 -16.35
C LYS A 35 -14.30 -15.01 -17.71
N GLN A 36 -13.44 -15.92 -18.17
CA GLN A 36 -13.71 -16.75 -19.32
C GLN A 36 -14.72 -17.80 -18.87
N SER A 37 -15.99 -17.44 -18.89
CA SER A 37 -17.07 -18.40 -18.98
C SER A 37 -17.12 -18.88 -20.43
N HIS A 38 -16.62 -20.09 -20.67
CA HIS A 38 -16.90 -20.81 -21.92
C HIS A 38 -18.14 -21.66 -21.68
N ASP A 39 -19.21 -21.37 -22.41
CA ASP A 39 -20.41 -22.21 -22.42
C ASP A 39 -20.13 -23.42 -23.33
N LEU A 40 -20.20 -24.63 -22.76
CA LEU A 40 -20.17 -25.90 -23.48
C LEU A 40 -21.53 -26.56 -23.31
N GLY A 41 -22.54 -26.00 -23.98
CA GLY A 41 -23.91 -26.50 -24.00
C GLY A 41 -24.69 -26.28 -22.69
N ASP A 42 -26.02 -26.38 -22.79
CA ASP A 42 -27.05 -26.02 -21.79
C ASP A 42 -26.94 -26.69 -20.41
N LEU A 43 -25.91 -27.50 -20.13
CA LEU A 43 -25.87 -28.36 -18.95
C LEU A 43 -24.78 -28.05 -17.92
N PHE A 44 -23.67 -27.38 -18.28
CA PHE A 44 -22.59 -27.12 -17.31
C PHE A 44 -21.84 -25.81 -17.54
N GLN A 45 -21.79 -24.97 -16.51
CA GLN A 45 -20.95 -23.77 -16.48
C GLN A 45 -19.69 -24.05 -15.66
N PHE A 46 -18.51 -24.06 -16.30
CA PHE A 46 -17.24 -24.08 -15.59
C PHE A 46 -16.78 -22.65 -15.30
N SER A 47 -16.79 -22.24 -14.02
CA SER A 47 -16.11 -21.01 -13.60
C SER A 47 -14.70 -21.33 -13.13
N ILE A 48 -13.69 -21.08 -13.96
CA ILE A 48 -12.30 -21.05 -13.50
C ILE A 48 -12.11 -19.71 -12.79
N ARG A 49 -12.30 -19.71 -11.46
CA ARG A 49 -11.77 -18.63 -10.63
C ARG A 49 -10.28 -18.90 -10.49
N THR A 50 -9.46 -18.14 -11.21
CA THR A 50 -8.04 -18.02 -10.84
C THR A 50 -8.00 -17.64 -9.36
N PRO A 51 -7.24 -18.37 -8.52
CA PRO A 51 -7.13 -18.01 -7.12
C PRO A 51 -6.66 -16.56 -7.08
N LYS A 52 -7.47 -15.67 -6.51
CA LYS A 52 -7.09 -14.28 -6.27
C LYS A 52 -5.87 -14.34 -5.38
N GLN A 53 -4.67 -14.34 -5.98
CA GLN A 53 -3.44 -14.33 -5.21
C GLN A 53 -3.57 -13.13 -4.29
N SER A 54 -3.64 -13.41 -3.00
CA SER A 54 -3.57 -12.39 -1.98
C SER A 54 -2.16 -11.82 -2.05
N LYS A 55 -1.92 -10.92 -3.02
CA LYS A 55 -0.67 -10.16 -3.12
C LYS A 55 -0.59 -9.30 -1.86
N ALA A 56 0.14 -9.83 -0.89
CA ALA A 56 0.58 -9.09 0.27
C ALA A 56 1.88 -8.38 -0.10
N VAL A 57 2.09 -7.20 0.45
CA VAL A 57 3.36 -6.49 0.37
C VAL A 57 4.42 -7.30 1.10
N ARG A 58 5.37 -7.88 0.36
CA ARG A 58 6.45 -8.71 0.91
C ARG A 58 7.84 -8.22 0.51
N THR A 59 7.93 -7.51 -0.60
CA THR A 59 9.20 -7.04 -1.15
C THR A 59 9.27 -5.51 -1.17
N HIS A 60 10.49 -4.98 -1.32
CA HIS A 60 10.70 -3.56 -1.59
C HIS A 60 9.90 -3.07 -2.81
N ARG A 61 9.83 -3.88 -3.88
CA ARG A 61 9.05 -3.55 -5.09
C ARG A 61 7.56 -3.41 -4.78
N ASP A 62 7.00 -4.39 -4.07
CA ASP A 62 5.57 -4.36 -3.70
C ASP A 62 5.25 -3.14 -2.86
N TRP A 63 6.10 -2.86 -1.87
CA TRP A 63 5.95 -1.72 -0.99
C TRP A 63 6.05 -0.41 -1.77
N SER A 64 7.05 -0.26 -2.64
CA SER A 64 7.28 0.94 -3.43
C SER A 64 6.08 1.26 -4.34
N ILE A 65 5.51 0.24 -5.00
CA ILE A 65 4.31 0.40 -5.83
C ILE A 65 3.11 0.85 -4.98
N ALA A 66 2.81 0.14 -3.89
CA ALA A 66 1.65 0.43 -3.06
C ALA A 66 1.78 1.80 -2.37
N PHE A 67 2.96 2.12 -1.86
CA PHE A 67 3.22 3.35 -1.15
C PHE A 67 3.24 4.56 -2.09
N SER A 68 3.83 4.45 -3.28
CA SER A 68 3.77 5.52 -4.29
C SER A 68 2.34 5.88 -4.69
N LYS A 69 1.46 4.89 -4.84
CA LYS A 69 0.03 5.13 -5.09
C LYS A 69 -0.67 5.81 -3.91
N THR A 70 -0.32 5.41 -2.70
CA THR A 70 -0.84 6.03 -1.47
C THR A 70 -0.41 7.50 -1.38
N ILE A 71 0.84 7.79 -1.71
CA ILE A 71 1.39 9.15 -1.80
C ILE A 71 0.61 9.98 -2.82
N GLN A 72 0.46 9.50 -4.06
CA GLN A 72 -0.31 10.20 -5.10
C GLN A 72 -1.74 10.54 -4.65
N ALA A 73 -2.44 9.59 -4.01
CA ALA A 73 -3.77 9.82 -3.47
C ALA A 73 -3.77 10.84 -2.32
N THR A 74 -2.79 10.74 -1.41
CA THR A 74 -2.67 11.63 -0.25
C THR A 74 -2.36 13.05 -0.66
N ILE A 75 -1.43 13.27 -1.60
CA ILE A 75 -1.10 14.60 -2.13
C ILE A 75 -2.28 15.20 -2.89
N PHE A 76 -3.04 14.38 -3.62
CA PHE A 76 -4.24 14.87 -4.29
C PHE A 76 -5.28 15.42 -3.29
N ALA A 77 -5.44 14.77 -2.13
CA ALA A 77 -6.34 15.25 -1.07
C ALA A 77 -5.73 16.38 -0.22
N PHE A 78 -4.43 16.31 0.06
CA PHE A 78 -3.71 17.21 0.97
C PHE A 78 -2.33 17.59 0.40
N PRO A 79 -2.27 18.54 -0.55
CA PRO A 79 -1.05 18.89 -1.26
C PRO A 79 0.11 19.32 -0.35
N GLN A 80 -0.21 19.91 0.82
CA GLN A 80 0.78 20.40 1.78
C GLN A 80 1.66 19.30 2.40
N HIS A 81 1.24 18.03 2.36
CA HIS A 81 2.02 16.92 2.93
C HIS A 81 3.00 16.28 1.92
N TRP A 82 3.16 16.85 0.71
CA TRP A 82 4.06 16.31 -0.33
C TRP A 82 5.48 16.05 0.18
N VAL A 83 6.10 17.07 0.80
CA VAL A 83 7.51 17.02 1.24
C VAL A 83 7.70 15.95 2.31
N GLU A 84 6.77 15.87 3.26
CA GLU A 84 6.76 14.87 4.32
C GLU A 84 6.71 13.45 3.74
N HIS A 85 5.72 13.17 2.88
CA HIS A 85 5.50 11.83 2.35
C HIS A 85 6.61 11.35 1.42
N THR A 86 7.14 12.24 0.59
CA THR A 86 8.25 11.90 -0.31
C THR A 86 9.57 11.70 0.44
N GLY A 87 9.83 12.52 1.46
CA GLY A 87 10.97 12.32 2.36
C GLY A 87 10.92 10.97 3.09
N TRP A 88 9.74 10.61 3.63
CA TRP A 88 9.54 9.31 4.25
C TRP A 88 9.71 8.15 3.27
N GLN A 89 9.21 8.28 2.03
CA GLN A 89 9.40 7.27 1.00
C GLN A 89 10.90 7.03 0.71
N ALA A 90 11.68 8.11 0.59
CA ALA A 90 13.12 8.01 0.34
C ALA A 90 13.83 7.29 1.51
N TYR A 91 13.51 7.66 2.75
CA TYR A 91 14.07 7.05 3.94
C TYR A 91 13.79 5.54 4.01
N VAL A 92 12.54 5.11 3.84
CA VAL A 92 12.20 3.68 3.88
C VAL A 92 12.79 2.92 2.70
N SER A 93 12.88 3.53 1.51
CA SER A 93 13.57 2.92 0.36
C SER A 93 15.07 2.71 0.63
N GLN A 94 15.71 3.63 1.35
CA GLN A 94 17.09 3.47 1.81
C GLN A 94 17.22 2.32 2.82
N LEU A 95 16.26 2.16 3.75
CA LEU A 95 16.23 1.02 4.66
C LEU A 95 16.11 -0.32 3.94
N PHE A 96 15.26 -0.41 2.89
CA PHE A 96 15.21 -1.61 2.05
C PHE A 96 16.55 -1.88 1.37
N SER A 97 17.25 -0.83 0.94
CA SER A 97 18.53 -0.96 0.23
C SER A 97 19.70 -1.30 1.16
N SER A 98 19.57 -1.06 2.47
CA SER A 98 20.61 -1.33 3.47
C SER A 98 20.50 -2.71 4.14
N VAL A 99 19.45 -3.47 3.86
CA VAL A 99 19.23 -4.81 4.43
C VAL A 99 19.08 -5.87 3.34
N GLN A 100 19.38 -7.13 3.67
CA GLN A 100 19.12 -8.24 2.76
C GLN A 100 17.61 -8.49 2.61
N SER A 101 17.22 -9.12 1.49
CA SER A 101 15.82 -9.40 1.15
C SER A 101 15.04 -10.12 2.25
N ASP A 102 15.72 -10.99 3.00
CA ASP A 102 15.13 -11.80 4.07
C ASP A 102 14.65 -10.92 5.24
N TYR A 103 15.23 -9.72 5.39
CA TYR A 103 14.86 -8.73 6.39
C TYR A 103 13.87 -7.67 5.89
N HIS A 104 13.44 -7.72 4.62
CA HIS A 104 12.44 -6.79 4.09
C HIS A 104 11.13 -6.80 4.90
N GLY A 105 10.74 -7.96 5.45
CA GLY A 105 9.59 -8.06 6.34
C GLY A 105 9.69 -7.14 7.57
N ARG A 106 10.90 -6.92 8.10
CA ARG A 106 11.13 -6.00 9.23
C ARG A 106 10.94 -4.54 8.82
N VAL A 107 11.46 -4.15 7.65
CA VAL A 107 11.27 -2.79 7.11
C VAL A 107 9.80 -2.50 6.85
N ILE A 108 9.05 -3.47 6.30
CA ILE A 108 7.60 -3.36 6.10
C ILE A 108 6.86 -3.22 7.45
N GLY A 109 7.24 -4.04 8.44
CA GLY A 109 6.69 -3.98 9.80
C GLY A 109 6.93 -2.63 10.46
N PHE A 110 8.17 -2.13 10.41
CA PHE A 110 8.58 -0.83 10.92
C PHE A 110 7.77 0.30 10.26
N ASN A 111 7.68 0.33 8.92
CA ASN A 111 6.88 1.33 8.22
C ASN A 111 5.41 1.31 8.67
N LYS A 112 4.83 0.12 8.86
CA LYS A 112 3.45 -0.02 9.35
C LYS A 112 3.30 0.51 10.79
N ALA A 113 4.28 0.23 11.67
CA ALA A 113 4.27 0.71 13.05
C ALA A 113 4.33 2.24 13.11
N VAL A 114 5.21 2.86 12.32
CA VAL A 114 5.33 4.32 12.24
C VAL A 114 4.04 4.96 11.70
N GLN A 115 3.46 4.43 10.64
CA GLN A 115 2.19 4.94 10.11
C GLN A 115 1.05 4.84 11.12
N LEU A 116 0.99 3.73 11.87
CA LEU A 116 0.00 3.56 12.94
C LEU A 116 0.21 4.59 14.05
N HIS A 117 1.46 4.81 14.46
CA HIS A 117 1.82 5.79 15.48
C HIS A 117 1.41 7.20 15.08
N VAL A 118 1.73 7.62 13.85
CA VAL A 118 1.33 8.92 13.28
C VAL A 118 -0.20 9.05 13.21
N SER A 119 -0.91 8.01 12.76
CA SER A 119 -2.37 8.05 12.68
C SER A 119 -3.06 8.21 14.04
N ASN A 120 -2.44 7.70 15.11
CA ASN A 120 -2.95 7.82 16.48
C ASN A 120 -2.55 9.15 17.14
N GLN A 121 -1.53 9.84 16.64
CA GLN A 121 -0.97 11.05 17.24
C GLN A 121 -0.93 12.20 16.22
N LYS A 122 -2.02 12.97 16.15
CA LYS A 122 -2.21 14.08 15.18
C LYS A 122 -1.13 15.18 15.20
N HIS A 123 -0.26 15.19 16.21
CA HIS A 123 0.83 16.18 16.37
C HIS A 123 2.21 15.60 16.00
N ILE A 124 2.29 14.34 15.56
CA ILE A 124 3.51 13.71 15.07
C ILE A 124 3.43 13.59 13.55
N CYS A 125 4.49 14.01 12.90
CA CYS A 125 4.71 14.03 11.46
C CYS A 125 5.77 12.96 11.11
N LEU A 126 5.70 12.37 9.91
CA LEU A 126 6.65 11.36 9.41
C LEU A 126 8.09 11.89 9.31
N THR A 127 8.27 13.21 9.36
CA THR A 127 9.58 13.87 9.36
C THR A 127 10.30 13.81 10.71
N HIS A 128 9.61 13.50 11.81
CA HIS A 128 10.23 13.39 13.13
C HIS A 128 10.90 12.03 13.35
N LEU A 129 11.91 11.71 12.53
CA LEU A 129 12.63 10.42 12.55
C LEU A 129 13.17 10.06 13.95
N SER A 130 13.53 11.05 14.76
CA SER A 130 13.99 10.84 16.14
C SER A 130 12.94 10.25 17.08
N LYS A 131 11.64 10.41 16.77
CA LYS A 131 10.51 9.88 17.54
C LYS A 131 10.17 8.42 17.21
N PHE A 132 10.92 7.79 16.30
CA PHE A 132 10.69 6.40 15.89
C PHE A 132 11.88 5.48 16.21
N LYS A 133 12.82 5.94 17.05
CA LYS A 133 14.03 5.15 17.39
C LYS A 133 13.74 3.93 18.27
N ASP A 134 12.61 3.96 18.96
CA ASP A 134 12.10 2.93 19.85
C ASP A 134 11.23 1.87 19.15
N LEU A 135 10.95 2.05 17.85
CA LEU A 135 10.18 1.16 16.98
C LEU A 135 11.11 0.32 16.09
#